data_AF-A0A532UPN9-F1
#
_entry.id   AF-A0A532UPN9-F1
#
_cell.length_a   1.000
_cell.length_b   1.000
_cell.length_c   1.000
_cell.angle_alpha   90.00
_cell.angle_beta   90.00
_cell.angle_gamma   90.00
#
_symmetry.space_group_name_H-M   'P 1'
#
loop_
_entity.id
_entity.type
_entity.pdbx_description
1 polymer ?
#
loop_
_entity_poly.entity_id
_entity_poly.type
_entity_poly.pdbx_seq_one_letter_code
_entity_poly.pdbx_strand_id
1 'polypeptide(L)'
;MKEETSVLDIFQDPLLTIIALILLGTIWVIIPTTGTKSTDVDGLVQSEEDRERFRGDIANIESTIRNLENEIRTFEMNLQILEAEVKVTAASQEAEKEVADRLEGEKRRLYYVVQSKIAELNRLKIELEKAVKDADKTELLEELDQKITNLEREIERLRRVLETTQARIRDDEQLNSIDRETTKLRDDINRLKSELQEKKTEAQSADQARELGNRITELEETITQKEVLLESIEEEIAQNDSLLQQQLSEQVNHTTLLEREISLYKEDTDNIAAEKDELKTKLKDLTNKLNPDDPDAVEGKKLIGFEAVNNKLYRVNENNYEYRNLNDHFQQLTKKPHVKGDSFDELDNPDCVFRQELNKLNPNEHWLKFIVRKNSFDLYIKARDIAWKKKFVVGWWPNDDPLMAGPGGGGRGRTGGG
;
A
#
# COMPACT_ATOMS: atom_id res chain seq x y z
N MET A 1 14.62 -36.94 -62.29
CA MET A 1 13.33 -37.61 -62.52
C MET A 1 12.47 -36.62 -63.29
N LYS A 2 12.09 -36.95 -64.54
CA LYS A 2 11.16 -36.14 -65.33
C LYS A 2 9.77 -36.75 -65.08
N GLU A 3 8.84 -35.96 -64.55
CA GLU A 3 7.46 -36.38 -64.39
C GLU A 3 6.79 -36.35 -65.77
N GLU A 4 6.35 -37.52 -66.23
CA GLU A 4 5.49 -37.64 -67.40
C GLU A 4 4.06 -37.28 -66.97
N THR A 5 3.61 -36.09 -67.33
CA THR A 5 2.21 -35.68 -67.13
C THR A 5 1.32 -36.55 -68.00
N SER A 6 0.36 -37.23 -67.38
CA SER A 6 -0.57 -38.12 -68.06
C SER A 6 -1.57 -37.29 -68.87
N VAL A 7 -1.85 -37.69 -70.11
CA VAL A 7 -2.86 -37.05 -70.98
C VAL A 7 -4.26 -37.04 -70.31
N LEU A 8 -4.48 -37.91 -69.33
CA LEU A 8 -5.71 -37.96 -68.55
C LEU A 8 -5.87 -36.81 -67.52
N ASP A 9 -4.79 -36.12 -67.15
CA ASP A 9 -4.86 -35.00 -66.18
C ASP A 9 -5.53 -33.76 -66.79
N ILE A 10 -5.60 -33.65 -68.12
CA ILE A 10 -6.33 -32.59 -68.84
C ILE A 10 -7.85 -32.66 -68.57
N PHE A 11 -8.38 -33.82 -68.19
CA PHE A 11 -9.81 -34.01 -67.93
C PHE A 11 -10.25 -33.70 -66.48
N GLN A 12 -9.34 -33.26 -65.61
CA GLN A 12 -9.72 -32.80 -64.27
C GLN A 12 -10.21 -31.35 -64.25
N ASP A 13 -9.90 -30.57 -65.29
CA ASP A 13 -10.44 -29.24 -65.47
C ASP A 13 -11.76 -29.32 -66.30
N PRO A 14 -12.91 -28.97 -65.71
CA PRO A 14 -14.19 -29.04 -66.40
C PRO A 14 -14.25 -28.13 -67.64
N LEU A 15 -13.44 -27.07 -67.70
CA LEU A 15 -13.41 -26.11 -68.81
C LEU A 15 -12.62 -26.68 -70.01
N LEU A 16 -11.48 -27.34 -69.76
CA LEU A 16 -10.71 -28.04 -70.80
C LEU A 16 -11.46 -29.25 -71.36
N THR A 17 -12.24 -29.93 -70.50
CA THR A 17 -13.10 -31.06 -70.93
C THR A 17 -14.18 -30.61 -71.91
N ILE A 18 -14.81 -29.45 -71.67
CA ILE A 18 -15.81 -28.88 -72.57
C ILE A 18 -15.17 -28.48 -73.91
N ILE A 19 -13.99 -27.86 -73.90
CA ILE A 19 -13.25 -27.50 -75.13
C ILE A 19 -12.87 -28.75 -75.93
N ALA A 20 -12.40 -29.81 -75.27
CA ALA A 20 -12.07 -31.08 -75.93
C ALA A 20 -13.29 -31.75 -76.58
N LEU A 21 -14.46 -31.70 -75.93
CA LEU A 21 -15.72 -32.22 -76.48
C LEU A 21 -16.22 -31.41 -77.69
N ILE A 22 -16.06 -30.09 -77.67
CA ILE A 22 -16.41 -29.22 -78.81
C ILE A 22 -15.49 -29.49 -80.01
N LEU A 23 -14.19 -29.65 -79.78
CA LEU A 23 -13.22 -29.98 -80.83
C LEU A 23 -13.45 -31.39 -81.39
N LEU A 24 -13.75 -32.38 -80.54
CA LEU A 24 -14.07 -33.74 -81.00
C LEU A 24 -15.40 -33.83 -81.77
N GLY A 25 -16.39 -33.00 -81.41
CA GLY A 25 -17.69 -32.96 -82.10
C GLY A 25 -17.65 -32.26 -83.47
N THR A 26 -16.71 -31.34 -83.70
CA THR A 26 -16.65 -30.52 -84.93
C THR A 26 -15.74 -31.10 -86.03
N ILE A 27 -14.88 -32.07 -85.70
CA ILE A 27 -13.94 -32.68 -86.65
C ILE A 27 -14.63 -33.50 -87.77
N TRP A 28 -15.88 -33.94 -87.58
CA TRP A 28 -16.61 -34.70 -88.61
C TRP A 28 -17.22 -33.85 -89.74
N VAL A 29 -17.16 -32.52 -89.66
CA VAL A 29 -17.82 -31.63 -90.65
C VAL A 29 -16.86 -31.18 -91.78
N ILE A 30 -15.55 -31.46 -91.71
CA ILE A 30 -14.55 -30.93 -92.65
C ILE A 30 -13.77 -32.05 -93.37
N ILE A 31 -14.47 -33.09 -93.86
CA ILE A 31 -13.91 -33.99 -94.88
C ILE A 31 -14.96 -34.14 -96.01
N PRO A 32 -14.84 -33.42 -97.13
CA PRO A 32 -15.72 -33.63 -98.26
C PRO A 32 -15.28 -34.88 -99.03
N THR A 33 -16.06 -35.95 -98.93
CA THR A 33 -15.96 -37.08 -99.86
C THR A 33 -16.38 -36.64 -101.25
N THR A 34 -15.43 -36.71 -102.19
CA THR A 34 -15.63 -36.40 -103.60
C THR A 34 -16.55 -37.41 -104.27
N GLY A 35 -17.55 -36.93 -105.02
CA GLY A 35 -18.04 -37.66 -106.19
C GLY A 35 -19.54 -37.59 -106.43
N THR A 36 -19.93 -36.74 -107.37
CA THR A 36 -20.77 -36.99 -108.57
C THR A 36 -21.80 -35.90 -108.83
N LYS A 37 -21.89 -35.58 -110.13
CA LYS A 37 -22.61 -34.47 -110.75
C LYS A 37 -24.12 -34.72 -110.74
N SER A 38 -24.89 -33.69 -110.42
CA SER A 38 -26.24 -33.50 -110.97
C SER A 38 -26.59 -32.02 -110.95
N THR A 39 -26.78 -31.47 -112.13
CA THR A 39 -27.36 -30.15 -112.39
C THR A 39 -28.87 -30.26 -112.27
N ASP A 40 -29.44 -29.70 -111.20
CA ASP A 40 -30.86 -29.40 -111.12
C ASP A 40 -31.06 -28.02 -110.51
N VAL A 41 -31.68 -27.13 -111.29
CA VAL A 41 -31.85 -25.70 -111.01
C VAL A 41 -33.11 -25.46 -110.13
N ASP A 42 -33.75 -26.51 -109.63
CA ASP A 42 -34.89 -26.45 -108.71
C ASP A 42 -34.48 -26.38 -107.21
N GLY A 43 -33.18 -26.50 -106.91
CA GLY A 43 -32.63 -26.35 -105.55
C GLY A 43 -32.41 -24.90 -105.09
N LEU A 44 -32.65 -23.90 -105.94
CA LEU A 44 -32.42 -22.50 -105.59
C LEU A 44 -33.50 -21.91 -104.66
N VAL A 45 -34.74 -22.41 -104.71
CA VAL A 45 -35.84 -21.92 -103.86
C VAL A 45 -35.78 -22.53 -102.44
N GLN A 46 -35.37 -23.81 -102.30
CA GLN A 46 -35.05 -24.39 -100.98
C GLN A 46 -33.82 -23.73 -100.34
N SER A 47 -32.87 -23.23 -101.15
CA SER A 47 -31.69 -22.52 -100.64
C SER A 47 -32.02 -21.19 -99.96
N GLU A 48 -33.18 -20.59 -100.24
CA GLU A 48 -33.56 -19.28 -99.70
C GLU A 48 -34.28 -19.41 -98.35
N GLU A 49 -35.16 -20.40 -98.20
CA GLU A 49 -35.78 -20.75 -96.89
C GLU A 49 -34.73 -21.25 -95.90
N ASP A 50 -33.79 -22.09 -96.34
CA ASP A 50 -32.69 -22.54 -95.49
C ASP A 50 -31.77 -21.37 -95.11
N ARG A 51 -31.53 -20.41 -96.01
CA ARG A 51 -30.76 -19.20 -95.70
C ARG A 51 -31.45 -18.31 -94.67
N GLU A 52 -32.76 -18.12 -94.75
CA GLU A 52 -33.52 -17.37 -93.73
C GLU A 52 -33.55 -18.10 -92.39
N ARG A 53 -33.70 -19.43 -92.40
CA ARG A 53 -33.62 -20.24 -91.18
C ARG A 53 -32.23 -20.16 -90.53
N PHE A 54 -31.17 -20.31 -91.31
CA PHE A 54 -29.80 -20.14 -90.83
C PHE A 54 -29.52 -18.71 -90.35
N ARG A 55 -30.09 -17.69 -91.00
CA ARG A 55 -29.99 -16.30 -90.54
C ARG A 55 -30.68 -16.11 -89.17
N GLY A 56 -31.83 -16.75 -88.96
CA GLY A 56 -32.51 -16.78 -87.66
C GLY A 56 -31.69 -17.48 -86.58
N ASP A 57 -31.11 -18.64 -86.90
CA ASP A 57 -30.25 -19.39 -85.97
C ASP A 57 -28.96 -18.62 -85.64
N ILE A 58 -28.34 -17.97 -86.64
CA ILE A 58 -27.18 -17.10 -86.44
C ILE A 58 -27.54 -15.91 -85.53
N ALA A 59 -28.68 -15.26 -85.76
CA ALA A 59 -29.12 -14.13 -84.92
C ALA A 59 -29.39 -14.56 -83.47
N ASN A 60 -29.96 -15.74 -83.26
CA ASN A 60 -30.16 -16.32 -81.93
C ASN A 60 -28.83 -16.65 -81.26
N ILE A 61 -27.90 -17.30 -81.99
CA ILE A 61 -26.55 -17.62 -81.49
C ILE A 61 -25.80 -16.34 -81.12
N GLU A 62 -25.85 -15.30 -81.95
CA GLU A 62 -25.25 -14.00 -81.65
C GLU A 62 -25.86 -13.36 -80.40
N SER A 63 -27.18 -13.48 -80.19
CA SER A 63 -27.82 -13.02 -78.96
C SER A 63 -27.34 -13.79 -77.74
N THR A 64 -27.19 -15.11 -77.85
CA THR A 64 -26.66 -15.94 -76.77
C THR A 64 -25.20 -15.61 -76.47
N ILE A 65 -24.38 -15.41 -77.50
CA ILE A 65 -22.97 -14.97 -77.34
C ILE A 65 -22.91 -13.64 -76.61
N ARG A 66 -23.70 -12.64 -77.03
CA ARG A 66 -23.74 -11.33 -76.35
C ARG A 66 -24.16 -11.44 -74.89
N ASN A 67 -25.13 -12.31 -74.58
CA ASN A 67 -25.55 -12.54 -73.20
C ASN A 67 -24.44 -13.20 -72.37
N LEU A 68 -23.79 -14.23 -72.92
CA LEU A 68 -22.67 -14.90 -72.25
C LEU A 68 -21.46 -13.96 -72.06
N GLU A 69 -21.15 -13.11 -73.03
CA GLU A 69 -20.11 -12.09 -72.91
C GLU A 69 -20.41 -11.09 -71.78
N ASN A 70 -21.67 -10.70 -71.61
CA ASN A 70 -22.11 -9.82 -70.51
C ASN A 70 -22.02 -10.54 -69.15
N GLU A 71 -22.39 -11.82 -69.09
CA GLU A 71 -22.25 -12.64 -67.88
C GLU A 71 -20.77 -12.82 -67.50
N ILE A 72 -19.91 -13.14 -68.46
CA ILE A 72 -18.45 -13.26 -68.27
C ILE A 72 -17.89 -11.95 -67.71
N ARG A 73 -18.23 -10.81 -68.31
CA ARG A 73 -17.78 -9.49 -67.83
C ARG A 73 -18.25 -9.20 -66.39
N THR A 74 -19.45 -9.66 -66.04
CA THR A 74 -19.98 -9.52 -64.68
C THR A 74 -19.19 -10.39 -63.69
N PHE A 75 -18.86 -11.62 -64.07
CA PHE A 75 -18.03 -12.51 -63.25
C PHE A 75 -16.60 -11.99 -63.08
N GLU A 76 -15.98 -11.45 -64.12
CA GLU A 76 -14.65 -10.83 -64.05
C GLU A 76 -14.62 -9.66 -63.06
N MET A 77 -15.64 -8.80 -63.08
CA MET A 77 -15.75 -7.67 -62.14
C MET A 77 -15.91 -8.16 -60.70
N ASN A 78 -16.74 -9.18 -60.46
CA ASN A 78 -16.91 -9.75 -59.13
C ASN A 78 -15.62 -10.41 -58.61
N LEU A 79 -14.85 -11.06 -59.49
CA LEU A 79 -13.59 -11.70 -59.12
C LEU A 79 -12.54 -10.66 -58.71
N GLN A 80 -12.45 -9.54 -59.43
CA GLN A 80 -11.57 -8.42 -59.06
C GLN A 80 -11.94 -7.78 -57.71
N ILE A 81 -13.24 -7.65 -57.41
CA ILE A 81 -13.70 -7.15 -56.11
C ILE A 81 -13.28 -8.12 -54.99
N LEU A 82 -13.48 -9.42 -55.19
CA LEU A 82 -13.14 -10.44 -54.20
C LEU A 82 -11.62 -10.52 -53.97
N GLU A 83 -10.81 -10.42 -55.03
CA GLU A 83 -9.34 -10.35 -54.91
C GLU A 83 -8.88 -9.12 -54.13
N ALA A 84 -9.53 -7.97 -54.32
CA ALA A 84 -9.25 -6.77 -53.55
C ALA A 84 -9.64 -6.94 -52.06
N GLU A 85 -10.79 -7.55 -51.78
CA GLU A 85 -11.24 -7.86 -50.41
C GLU A 85 -10.30 -8.84 -49.69
N VAL A 86 -9.85 -9.90 -50.38
CA VAL A 86 -8.86 -10.86 -49.85
C VAL A 86 -7.52 -10.16 -49.55
N LYS A 87 -7.09 -9.25 -50.42
CA LYS A 87 -5.85 -8.48 -50.21
C LYS A 87 -5.95 -7.51 -49.02
N VAL A 88 -7.12 -6.91 -48.81
CA VAL A 88 -7.40 -6.04 -47.65
C VAL A 88 -7.48 -6.85 -46.35
N THR A 89 -8.13 -8.02 -46.37
CA THR A 89 -8.21 -8.90 -45.18
C THR A 89 -6.88 -9.55 -44.81
N ALA A 90 -6.05 -9.93 -45.80
CA ALA A 90 -4.69 -10.42 -45.53
C ALA A 90 -3.80 -9.33 -44.90
N ALA A 91 -3.89 -8.08 -45.36
CA ALA A 91 -3.19 -6.94 -44.74
C ALA A 91 -3.72 -6.62 -43.33
N SER A 92 -5.02 -6.82 -43.08
CA SER A 92 -5.64 -6.67 -41.75
C SER A 92 -5.15 -7.74 -40.75
N GLN A 93 -4.99 -8.99 -41.18
CA GLN A 93 -4.48 -10.07 -40.31
C GLN A 93 -3.00 -9.90 -39.94
N GLU A 94 -2.16 -9.40 -40.87
CA GLU A 94 -0.76 -9.08 -40.58
C GLU A 94 -0.67 -7.90 -39.59
N ALA A 95 -1.50 -6.86 -39.77
CA ALA A 95 -1.58 -5.72 -38.86
C ALA A 95 -2.14 -6.10 -37.47
N GLU A 96 -3.13 -6.99 -37.41
CA GLU A 96 -3.66 -7.54 -36.16
C GLU A 96 -2.61 -8.35 -35.40
N LYS A 97 -1.80 -9.14 -36.11
CA LYS A 97 -0.68 -9.88 -35.53
C LYS A 97 0.40 -8.96 -34.99
N GLU A 98 0.77 -7.91 -35.73
CA GLU A 98 1.74 -6.90 -35.27
C GLU A 98 1.22 -6.14 -34.03
N VAL A 99 -0.07 -5.77 -34.01
CA VAL A 99 -0.70 -5.15 -32.83
C VAL A 99 -0.77 -6.11 -31.66
N ALA A 100 -1.07 -7.39 -31.88
CA ALA A 100 -1.08 -8.42 -30.84
C ALA A 100 0.32 -8.63 -30.25
N ASP A 101 1.36 -8.72 -31.08
CA ASP A 101 2.75 -8.85 -30.64
C ASP A 101 3.20 -7.59 -29.87
N ARG A 102 2.80 -6.40 -30.32
CA ARG A 102 3.06 -5.13 -29.61
C ARG A 102 2.38 -5.09 -28.24
N LEU A 103 1.11 -5.50 -28.16
CA LEU A 103 0.34 -5.56 -26.92
C LEU A 103 0.89 -6.64 -25.97
N GLU A 104 1.32 -7.79 -26.47
CA GLU A 104 1.97 -8.83 -25.66
C GLU A 104 3.33 -8.34 -25.12
N GLY A 105 4.07 -7.56 -25.91
CA GLY A 105 5.29 -6.86 -25.49
C GLY A 105 5.03 -5.83 -24.39
N GLU A 106 4.03 -4.97 -24.55
CA GLU A 106 3.63 -3.99 -23.53
C GLU A 106 3.14 -4.67 -22.24
N LYS A 107 2.35 -5.73 -22.35
CA LYS A 107 1.90 -6.54 -21.22
C LYS A 107 3.08 -7.13 -20.44
N ARG A 108 4.11 -7.67 -21.12
CA ARG A 108 5.33 -8.15 -20.47
C ARG A 108 6.07 -7.01 -19.76
N ARG A 109 6.23 -5.86 -20.42
CA ARG A 109 6.86 -4.68 -19.82
C ARG A 109 6.12 -4.23 -18.56
N LEU A 110 4.79 -4.12 -18.63
CA LEU A 110 3.96 -3.76 -17.49
C LEU A 110 4.02 -4.79 -16.37
N TYR A 111 4.07 -6.09 -16.69
CA TYR A 111 4.27 -7.15 -15.72
C TYR A 111 5.59 -6.96 -14.94
N TYR A 112 6.70 -6.67 -15.63
CA TYR A 112 7.97 -6.38 -14.97
C TYR A 112 7.93 -5.13 -14.09
N VAL A 113 7.27 -4.07 -14.54
CA VAL A 113 7.09 -2.84 -13.74
C VAL A 113 6.30 -3.15 -12.46
N VAL A 114 5.23 -3.93 -12.56
CA VAL A 114 4.43 -4.35 -11.40
C VAL A 114 5.26 -5.20 -10.43
N GLN A 115 6.03 -6.18 -10.93
CA GLN A 115 6.89 -7.01 -10.08
C GLN A 115 7.97 -6.18 -9.38
N SER A 116 8.59 -5.22 -10.09
CA SER A 116 9.53 -4.27 -9.50
C SER A 116 8.88 -3.44 -8.38
N LYS A 117 7.64 -2.98 -8.59
CA LYS A 117 6.91 -2.19 -7.59
C LYS A 117 6.48 -3.02 -6.38
N ILE A 118 6.13 -4.29 -6.58
CA ILE A 118 5.87 -5.24 -5.48
C ILE A 118 7.13 -5.43 -4.64
N ALA A 119 8.30 -5.59 -5.27
CA ALA A 119 9.57 -5.73 -4.56
C ALA A 119 9.92 -4.46 -3.75
N GLU A 120 9.71 -3.28 -4.34
CA GLU A 120 9.90 -1.99 -3.67
C GLU A 120 8.95 -1.83 -2.46
N LEU A 121 7.68 -2.20 -2.61
CA LEU A 121 6.68 -2.15 -1.53
C LEU A 121 7.06 -3.10 -0.39
N ASN A 122 7.50 -4.32 -0.70
CA ASN A 122 7.97 -5.27 0.32
C ASN A 122 9.20 -4.75 1.07
N ARG A 123 10.14 -4.10 0.36
CA ARG A 123 11.29 -3.45 1.00
C ARG A 123 10.83 -2.34 1.95
N LEU A 124 9.94 -1.45 1.50
CA LEU A 124 9.38 -0.38 2.33
C LEU A 124 8.60 -0.92 3.53
N LYS A 125 7.89 -2.04 3.38
CA LYS A 125 7.20 -2.70 4.48
C LYS A 125 8.19 -3.21 5.54
N ILE A 126 9.30 -3.81 5.12
CA ILE A 126 10.36 -4.25 6.05
C ILE A 126 11.02 -3.04 6.73
N GLU A 127 11.29 -1.96 5.99
CA GLU A 127 11.82 -0.72 6.55
C GLU A 127 10.82 -0.08 7.55
N LEU A 128 9.52 -0.13 7.26
CA LEU A 128 8.46 0.33 8.16
C LEU A 128 8.34 -0.58 9.38
N GLU A 129 8.38 -1.91 9.24
CA GLU A 129 8.37 -2.85 10.37
C GLU A 129 9.59 -2.65 11.28
N LYS A 130 10.75 -2.33 10.68
CA LYS A 130 11.97 -1.98 11.41
C LYS A 130 11.82 -0.62 12.10
N ALA A 131 11.32 0.40 11.41
CA ALA A 131 11.07 1.73 11.98
C ALA A 131 9.99 1.69 13.07
N VAL A 132 8.95 0.87 12.91
CA VAL A 132 7.94 0.60 13.94
C VAL A 132 8.59 -0.12 15.10
N LYS A 133 9.47 -1.12 14.90
CA LYS A 133 10.24 -1.73 16.01
C LYS A 133 11.18 -0.75 16.71
N ASP A 134 11.78 0.17 15.96
CA ASP A 134 12.65 1.22 16.48
C ASP A 134 11.85 2.34 17.18
N ALA A 135 10.59 2.57 16.79
CA ALA A 135 9.64 3.49 17.40
C ALA A 135 8.88 2.85 18.58
N ASP A 136 8.70 1.53 18.56
CA ASP A 136 8.22 0.68 19.65
C ASP A 136 9.36 0.36 20.63
N LYS A 137 10.43 1.17 20.61
CA LYS A 137 11.28 1.43 21.78
C LYS A 137 10.46 2.14 22.85
N THR A 138 9.48 1.41 23.37
CA THR A 138 9.00 1.54 24.74
C THR A 138 10.20 1.64 25.68
N GLU A 139 11.31 0.97 25.40
CA GLU A 139 12.58 1.07 26.13
C GLU A 139 13.21 2.48 26.12
N LEU A 140 13.11 3.24 25.03
CA LEU A 140 13.64 4.62 24.97
C LEU A 140 12.68 5.60 25.62
N LEU A 141 11.37 5.37 25.51
CA LEU A 141 10.36 6.12 26.26
C LEU A 141 10.42 5.80 27.76
N GLU A 142 10.67 4.56 28.16
CA GLU A 142 10.93 4.15 29.55
C GLU A 142 12.25 4.76 30.05
N GLU A 143 13.30 4.79 29.22
CA GLU A 143 14.56 5.43 29.58
C GLU A 143 14.38 6.95 29.76
N LEU A 144 13.58 7.59 28.89
CA LEU A 144 13.24 9.00 28.97
C LEU A 144 12.33 9.29 30.18
N ASP A 145 11.31 8.47 30.45
CA ASP A 145 10.44 8.58 31.63
C ASP A 145 11.24 8.35 32.92
N GLN A 146 12.19 7.42 32.92
CA GLN A 146 13.08 7.19 34.05
C GLN A 146 14.03 8.38 34.25
N LYS A 147 14.53 9.00 33.17
CA LYS A 147 15.33 10.23 33.22
C LYS A 147 14.49 11.41 33.72
N ILE A 148 13.26 11.58 33.25
CA ILE A 148 12.32 12.60 33.73
C ILE A 148 12.07 12.41 35.22
N THR A 149 11.75 11.18 35.66
CA THR A 149 11.52 10.86 37.09
C THR A 149 12.76 11.12 37.95
N ASN A 150 13.97 10.87 37.43
CA ASN A 150 15.22 11.19 38.11
C ASN A 150 15.45 12.70 38.20
N LEU A 151 15.20 13.45 37.11
CA LEU A 151 15.34 14.91 37.07
C LEU A 151 14.31 15.60 37.99
N GLU A 152 13.06 15.12 38.03
CA GLU A 152 12.04 15.60 38.96
C GLU A 152 12.46 15.39 40.42
N ARG A 153 13.05 14.24 40.74
CA ARG A 153 13.61 13.96 42.08
C ARG A 153 14.75 14.90 42.42
N GLU A 154 15.64 15.23 41.48
CA GLU A 154 16.73 16.17 41.74
C GLU A 154 16.22 17.61 41.86
N ILE A 155 15.26 18.03 41.04
CA ILE A 155 14.58 19.34 41.20
C ILE A 155 13.95 19.45 42.57
N GLU A 156 13.23 18.42 43.01
CA GLU A 156 12.60 18.40 44.33
C GLU A 156 13.66 18.42 45.46
N ARG A 157 14.77 17.69 45.30
CA ARG A 157 15.91 17.75 46.21
C ARG A 157 16.50 19.16 46.28
N LEU A 158 16.73 19.78 45.12
CA LEU A 158 17.26 21.15 45.00
C LEU A 158 16.29 22.18 45.57
N ARG A 159 14.97 22.02 45.37
CA ARG A 159 13.94 22.87 45.99
C ARG A 159 13.99 22.77 47.50
N ARG A 160 14.10 21.57 48.08
CA ARG A 160 14.28 21.42 49.53
C ARG A 160 15.59 22.03 50.02
N VAL A 161 16.68 21.86 49.27
CA VAL A 161 17.96 22.52 49.60
C VAL A 161 17.81 24.04 49.55
N LEU A 162 17.17 24.59 48.53
CA LEU A 162 16.86 26.01 48.42
C LEU A 162 15.99 26.47 49.59
N GLU A 163 14.93 25.75 49.92
CA GLU A 163 14.00 26.10 50.99
C GLU A 163 14.68 26.03 52.37
N THR A 164 15.51 25.02 52.62
CA THR A 164 16.34 24.92 53.83
C THR A 164 17.44 25.98 53.89
N THR A 165 18.01 26.37 52.74
CA THR A 165 19.01 27.45 52.67
C THR A 165 18.33 28.80 52.88
N GLN A 166 17.16 29.03 52.29
CA GLN A 166 16.34 30.21 52.52
C GLN A 166 15.81 30.27 53.96
N ALA A 167 15.44 29.12 54.53
CA ALA A 167 15.09 29.01 55.94
C ALA A 167 16.30 29.30 56.81
N ARG A 168 17.51 28.83 56.48
CA ARG A 168 18.74 29.21 57.19
C ARG A 168 19.09 30.68 57.04
N ILE A 169 18.85 31.30 55.89
CA ILE A 169 19.05 32.74 55.69
C ILE A 169 18.01 33.54 56.50
N ARG A 170 16.76 33.04 56.64
CA ARG A 170 15.72 33.67 57.47
C ARG A 170 15.91 33.42 58.96
N ASP A 171 16.30 32.21 59.32
CA ASP A 171 16.59 31.71 60.65
C ASP A 171 18.07 31.87 60.97
N ASP A 172 18.81 32.73 60.26
CA ASP A 172 20.17 33.08 60.63
C ASP A 172 20.06 33.92 61.90
N GLU A 173 19.91 33.19 63.00
CA GLU A 173 20.21 33.60 64.35
C GLU A 173 21.62 34.18 64.39
N GLN A 174 22.51 33.83 63.46
CA GLN A 174 23.81 34.48 63.26
C GLN A 174 23.68 35.91 62.75
N LEU A 175 22.87 36.21 61.73
CA LEU A 175 22.63 37.58 61.27
C LEU A 175 21.93 38.40 62.36
N ASN A 176 20.90 37.83 63.00
CA ASN A 176 20.22 38.49 64.12
C ASN A 176 21.12 38.64 65.36
N SER A 177 22.06 37.72 65.60
CA SER A 177 23.04 37.81 66.69
C SER A 177 24.11 38.85 66.37
N ILE A 178 24.60 38.90 65.14
CA ILE A 178 25.53 39.91 64.67
C ILE A 178 24.86 41.28 64.74
N ASP A 179 23.62 41.43 64.27
CA ASP A 179 22.86 42.69 64.35
C ASP A 179 22.67 43.16 65.81
N ARG A 180 22.38 42.21 66.71
CA ARG A 180 22.30 42.48 68.16
C ARG A 180 23.65 42.85 68.74
N GLU A 181 24.74 42.20 68.34
CA GLU A 181 26.09 42.52 68.76
C GLU A 181 26.56 43.88 68.23
N THR A 182 26.30 44.21 66.96
CA THR A 182 26.58 45.53 66.39
C THR A 182 25.75 46.61 67.06
N THR A 183 24.48 46.34 67.39
CA THR A 183 23.64 47.28 68.15
C THR A 183 24.21 47.50 69.54
N LYS A 184 24.60 46.42 70.24
CA LYS A 184 25.21 46.48 71.57
C LYS A 184 26.57 47.18 71.56
N LEU A 185 27.41 46.93 70.56
CA LEU A 185 28.71 47.60 70.38
C LEU A 185 28.50 49.10 70.09
N ARG A 186 27.52 49.46 69.27
CA ARG A 186 27.16 50.85 68.96
C ARG A 186 26.64 51.58 70.21
N ASP A 187 25.80 50.93 71.01
CA ASP A 187 25.31 51.47 72.28
C ASP A 187 26.45 51.62 73.31
N ASP A 188 27.35 50.64 73.41
CA ASP A 188 28.54 50.74 74.25
C ASP A 188 29.46 51.90 73.83
N ILE A 189 29.71 52.08 72.52
CA ILE A 189 30.49 53.20 71.99
C ILE A 189 29.83 54.53 72.35
N ASN A 190 28.51 54.64 72.21
CA ASN A 190 27.77 55.85 72.55
C ASN A 190 27.79 56.15 74.06
N ARG A 191 27.68 55.11 74.91
CA ARG A 191 27.82 55.24 76.36
C ARG A 191 29.23 55.70 76.73
N LEU A 192 30.26 55.04 76.22
CA LEU A 192 31.65 55.39 76.49
C LEU A 192 31.99 56.81 75.99
N LYS A 193 31.48 57.24 74.82
CA LYS A 193 31.61 58.62 74.34
C LYS A 193 30.98 59.63 75.30
N SER A 194 29.84 59.29 75.90
CA SER A 194 29.15 60.14 76.88
C SER A 194 29.90 60.21 78.21
N GLU A 195 30.36 59.07 78.73
CA GLU A 195 31.20 58.99 79.94
C GLU A 195 32.51 59.76 79.77
N LEU A 196 33.14 59.64 78.60
CA LEU A 196 34.37 60.38 78.25
C LEU A 196 34.14 61.90 78.25
N GLN A 197 33.00 62.37 77.72
CA GLN A 197 32.63 63.79 77.79
C GLN A 197 32.38 64.27 79.22
N GLU A 198 31.68 63.49 80.04
CA GLU A 198 31.43 63.82 81.44
C GLU A 198 32.74 63.88 82.25
N LYS A 199 33.61 62.88 82.11
CA LYS A 199 34.92 62.87 82.79
C LYS A 199 35.85 63.99 82.31
N LYS A 200 35.77 64.35 81.03
CA LYS A 200 36.46 65.53 80.49
C LYS A 200 35.98 66.83 81.14
N THR A 201 34.70 66.93 81.52
CA THR A 201 34.17 68.09 82.26
C THR A 201 34.49 68.08 83.76
N GLU A 202 34.63 66.91 84.39
CA GLU A 202 34.98 66.77 85.83
C GLU A 202 36.46 67.02 86.16
N ALA A 203 37.37 66.95 85.18
CA ALA A 203 38.82 67.04 85.36
C ALA A 203 39.37 68.43 85.80
N GLN A 204 38.61 69.22 86.57
CA GLN A 204 39.00 70.54 87.09
C GLN A 204 39.85 70.50 88.39
N SER A 205 40.28 69.33 88.88
CA SER A 205 41.27 69.21 89.98
C SER A 205 42.45 68.29 89.61
N ALA A 206 43.68 68.68 89.98
CA ALA A 206 44.92 68.22 89.34
C ALA A 206 45.28 66.72 89.53
N ASP A 207 44.96 66.10 90.67
CA ASP A 207 45.29 64.69 90.90
C ASP A 207 44.22 63.74 90.35
N GLN A 208 42.94 64.12 90.41
CA GLN A 208 41.86 63.38 89.75
C GLN A 208 41.98 63.47 88.22
N ALA A 209 42.49 64.58 87.68
CA ALA A 209 42.72 64.74 86.24
C ALA A 209 43.72 63.72 85.67
N ARG A 210 44.70 63.26 86.46
CA ARG A 210 45.72 62.31 85.99
C ARG A 210 45.19 60.88 85.92
N GLU A 211 44.43 60.44 86.93
CA GLU A 211 43.79 59.12 86.93
C GLU A 211 42.68 59.03 85.88
N LEU A 212 41.87 60.09 85.75
CA LEU A 212 40.87 60.18 84.68
C LEU A 212 41.51 60.25 83.30
N GLY A 213 42.66 60.91 83.14
CA GLY A 213 43.41 60.96 81.89
C GLY A 213 43.83 59.56 81.40
N ASN A 214 44.40 58.74 82.29
CA ASN A 214 44.78 57.36 81.93
C ASN A 214 43.57 56.52 81.52
N ARG A 215 42.45 56.67 82.23
CA ARG A 215 41.21 55.92 81.97
C ARG A 215 40.53 56.39 80.69
N ILE A 216 40.64 57.68 80.34
CA ILE A 216 40.24 58.24 79.05
C ILE A 216 41.06 57.59 77.92
N THR A 217 42.38 57.51 78.06
CA THR A 217 43.24 56.88 77.03
C THR A 217 42.91 55.39 76.84
N GLU A 218 42.66 54.64 77.92
CA GLU A 218 42.27 53.23 77.85
C GLU A 218 40.90 53.04 77.16
N LEU A 219 39.96 53.94 77.43
CA LEU A 219 38.66 53.95 76.76
C LEU A 219 38.76 54.34 75.29
N GLU A 220 39.61 55.31 74.93
CA GLU A 220 39.89 55.70 73.55
C GLU A 220 40.47 54.53 72.75
N GLU A 221 41.48 53.84 73.29
CA GLU A 221 42.05 52.64 72.68
C GLU A 221 41.01 51.53 72.48
N THR A 222 40.15 51.32 73.48
CA THR A 222 39.07 50.32 73.39
C THR A 222 38.03 50.69 72.32
N ILE A 223 37.65 51.96 72.21
CA ILE A 223 36.73 52.44 71.17
C ILE A 223 37.36 52.23 69.79
N THR A 224 38.62 52.60 69.60
CA THR A 224 39.31 52.42 68.31
C THR A 224 39.38 50.94 67.92
N GLN A 225 39.69 50.04 68.85
CA GLN A 225 39.68 48.59 68.58
C GLN A 225 38.29 48.08 68.15
N LYS A 226 37.23 48.56 68.82
CA LYS A 226 35.85 48.19 68.48
C LYS A 226 35.39 48.77 67.13
N GLU A 227 35.81 49.99 66.79
CA GLU A 227 35.52 50.62 65.49
C GLU A 227 36.18 49.83 64.33
N VAL A 228 37.42 49.37 64.49
CA VAL A 228 38.11 48.52 63.50
C VAL A 228 37.41 47.17 63.33
N LEU A 229 36.98 46.54 64.43
CA LEU A 229 36.21 45.29 64.36
C LEU A 229 34.86 45.48 63.65
N LEU A 230 34.18 46.60 63.90
CA LEU A 230 32.91 46.92 63.25
C LEU A 230 33.10 47.07 61.74
N GLU A 231 34.12 47.81 61.29
CA GLU A 231 34.42 48.00 59.88
C GLU A 231 34.75 46.67 59.18
N SER A 232 35.51 45.79 59.84
CA SER A 232 35.79 44.44 59.33
C SER A 232 34.54 43.58 59.18
N ILE A 233 33.59 43.65 60.12
CA ILE A 233 32.33 42.89 60.05
C ILE A 233 31.43 43.45 58.95
N GLU A 234 31.33 44.78 58.84
CA GLU A 234 30.55 45.43 57.79
C GLU A 234 31.08 45.08 56.38
N GLU A 235 32.40 44.97 56.22
CA GLU A 235 33.02 44.51 54.97
C GLU A 235 32.73 43.03 54.67
N GLU A 236 32.77 42.16 55.68
CA GLU A 236 32.43 40.73 55.54
C GLU A 236 30.95 40.52 55.15
N ILE A 237 30.03 41.30 55.73
CA ILE A 237 28.61 41.31 55.36
C ILE A 237 28.45 41.72 53.89
N ALA A 238 29.11 42.80 53.46
CA ALA A 238 29.02 43.28 52.09
C ALA A 238 29.56 42.25 51.07
N GLN A 239 30.64 41.53 51.41
CA GLN A 239 31.19 40.46 50.58
C GLN A 239 30.22 39.28 50.48
N ASN A 240 29.62 38.86 51.60
CA ASN A 240 28.65 37.77 51.62
C ASN A 240 27.37 38.12 50.85
N ASP A 241 26.87 39.34 50.97
CA ASP A 241 25.72 39.82 50.19
C ASP A 241 26.01 39.80 48.68
N SER A 242 27.21 40.25 48.27
CA SER A 242 27.64 40.17 46.88
C SER A 242 27.69 38.73 46.36
N LEU A 243 28.22 37.80 47.17
CA LEU A 243 28.29 36.38 46.82
C LEU A 243 26.90 35.75 46.69
N LEU A 244 25.98 36.05 47.62
CA LEU A 244 24.59 35.59 47.59
C LEU A 244 23.86 36.12 46.35
N GLN A 245 24.03 37.39 46.00
CA GLN A 245 23.45 37.97 44.79
C GLN A 245 23.98 37.30 43.51
N GLN A 246 25.28 36.99 43.47
CA GLN A 246 25.87 36.26 42.34
C GLN A 246 25.25 34.85 42.23
N GLN A 247 25.23 34.08 43.31
CA GLN A 247 24.66 32.73 43.33
C GLN A 247 23.18 32.71 42.94
N LEU A 248 22.41 33.69 43.42
CA LEU A 248 21.00 33.84 43.05
C LEU A 248 20.84 34.12 41.55
N SER A 249 21.68 34.98 40.97
CA SER A 249 21.65 35.25 39.54
C SER A 249 21.98 34.01 38.68
N GLU A 250 22.93 33.19 39.12
CA GLU A 250 23.30 31.93 38.45
C GLU A 250 22.15 30.92 38.51
N GLN A 251 21.51 30.77 39.69
CA GLN A 251 20.34 29.92 39.88
C GLN A 251 19.15 30.35 39.00
N VAL A 252 18.89 31.66 38.91
CA VAL A 252 17.83 32.20 38.04
C VAL A 252 18.13 31.90 36.58
N ASN A 253 19.35 32.17 36.10
CA ASN A 253 19.74 31.88 34.73
C ASN A 253 19.63 30.39 34.38
N HIS A 254 20.04 29.50 35.30
CA HIS A 254 19.90 28.06 35.12
C HIS A 254 18.43 27.63 35.04
N THR A 255 17.58 28.19 35.89
CA THR A 255 16.13 27.91 35.88
C THR A 255 15.50 28.36 34.56
N THR A 256 15.84 29.56 34.07
CA THR A 256 15.34 30.06 32.77
C THR A 256 15.78 29.19 31.58
N LEU A 257 17.00 28.66 31.62
CA LEU A 257 17.48 27.71 30.60
C LEU A 257 16.67 26.41 30.62
N LEU A 258 16.41 25.84 31.79
CA LEU A 258 15.60 24.63 31.93
C LEU A 258 14.15 24.85 31.47
N GLU A 259 13.54 25.98 31.81
CA GLU A 259 12.18 26.33 31.35
C GLU A 259 12.10 26.42 29.82
N ARG A 260 13.13 26.98 29.17
CA ARG A 260 13.22 27.03 27.72
C ARG A 260 13.35 25.63 27.11
N GLU A 261 14.18 24.77 27.69
CA GLU A 261 14.36 23.39 27.22
C GLU A 261 13.06 22.58 27.34
N ILE A 262 12.35 22.70 28.47
CA ILE A 262 11.03 22.10 28.68
C ILE A 262 10.02 22.58 27.63
N SER A 263 10.06 23.86 27.27
CA SER A 263 9.17 24.42 26.24
C SER A 263 9.43 23.80 24.87
N LEU A 264 10.70 23.58 24.51
CA LEU A 264 11.06 22.94 23.24
C LEU A 264 10.60 21.48 23.19
N TYR A 265 10.82 20.72 24.27
CA TYR A 265 10.35 19.33 24.32
C TYR A 265 8.83 19.21 24.23
N LYS A 266 8.08 20.16 24.82
CA LYS A 266 6.61 20.18 24.70
C LYS A 266 6.15 20.39 23.25
N GLU A 267 6.78 21.33 22.54
CA GLU A 267 6.49 21.57 21.13
C GLU A 267 6.76 20.32 20.27
N ASP A 268 7.88 19.63 20.51
CA ASP A 268 8.20 18.37 19.82
C ASP A 268 7.16 17.28 20.11
N THR A 269 6.72 17.13 21.37
CA THR A 269 5.68 16.14 21.71
C THR A 269 4.33 16.43 21.05
N ASP A 270 3.94 17.70 20.93
CA ASP A 270 2.69 18.09 20.26
C ASP A 270 2.77 17.82 18.75
N ASN A 271 3.92 18.08 18.13
CA ASN A 271 4.18 17.78 16.72
C ASN A 271 4.10 16.26 16.44
N ILE A 272 4.73 15.44 17.29
CA ILE A 272 4.68 13.98 17.18
C ILE A 272 3.25 13.45 17.34
N ALA A 273 2.48 14.01 18.27
CA ALA A 273 1.07 13.64 18.47
C ALA A 273 0.22 13.96 17.23
N ALA A 274 0.42 15.12 16.61
CA ALA A 274 -0.27 15.49 15.38
C ALA A 274 0.06 14.57 14.20
N GLU A 275 1.35 14.22 14.02
CA GLU A 275 1.78 13.30 12.96
C GLU A 275 1.18 11.90 13.15
N LYS A 276 1.10 11.41 14.40
CA LYS A 276 0.46 10.14 14.73
C LYS A 276 -1.01 10.10 14.34
N ASP A 277 -1.76 11.18 14.60
CA ASP A 277 -3.18 11.26 14.24
C ASP A 277 -3.39 11.34 12.71
N GLU A 278 -2.50 12.03 12.00
CA GLU A 278 -2.50 12.04 10.54
C GLU A 278 -2.24 10.64 9.97
N LEU A 279 -1.22 9.93 10.47
CA LEU A 279 -0.88 8.57 10.05
C LEU A 279 -2.02 7.59 10.35
N LYS A 280 -2.67 7.72 11.50
CA LYS A 280 -3.84 6.89 11.86
C LYS A 280 -4.99 7.10 10.89
N THR A 281 -5.22 8.35 10.46
CA THR A 281 -6.24 8.69 9.46
C THR A 281 -5.89 8.11 8.08
N LYS A 282 -4.63 8.25 7.64
CA LYS A 282 -4.14 7.64 6.40
C LYS A 282 -4.26 6.13 6.41
N LEU A 283 -3.92 5.48 7.52
CA LEU A 283 -4.02 4.03 7.69
C LEU A 283 -5.48 3.57 7.58
N LYS A 284 -6.42 4.30 8.18
CA LYS A 284 -7.86 4.02 8.07
C LYS A 284 -8.34 4.13 6.62
N ASP A 285 -7.97 5.19 5.91
CA ASP A 285 -8.32 5.37 4.50
C ASP A 285 -7.73 4.26 3.61
N LEU A 286 -6.47 3.89 3.85
CA LEU A 286 -5.81 2.81 3.13
C LEU A 286 -6.46 1.45 3.42
N THR A 287 -6.85 1.20 4.68
CA THR A 287 -7.54 -0.03 5.10
C THR A 287 -8.90 -0.14 4.41
N ASN A 288 -9.69 0.94 4.40
CA ASN A 288 -10.97 1.00 3.69
C ASN A 288 -10.82 0.77 2.18
N LYS A 289 -9.73 1.26 1.58
CA LYS A 289 -9.41 1.04 0.16
C LYS A 289 -8.97 -0.39 -0.16
N LEU A 290 -8.33 -1.07 0.79
CA LEU A 290 -7.75 -2.41 0.60
C LEU A 290 -8.68 -3.54 1.03
N ASN A 291 -9.63 -3.29 1.93
CA ASN A 291 -10.64 -4.24 2.38
C ASN A 291 -11.93 -3.48 2.74
N PRO A 292 -13.00 -3.53 1.93
CA PRO A 292 -14.32 -3.18 2.45
C PRO A 292 -14.66 -4.18 3.55
N ASP A 293 -14.96 -3.68 4.75
CA ASP A 293 -15.18 -4.43 6.01
C ASP A 293 -16.40 -5.38 6.02
N ASP A 294 -16.80 -5.91 4.87
CA ASP A 294 -17.67 -7.07 4.78
C ASP A 294 -17.30 -7.92 3.56
N PRO A 295 -16.40 -8.91 3.69
CA PRO A 295 -16.12 -9.84 2.59
C PRO A 295 -17.38 -10.59 2.15
N ASP A 296 -18.45 -10.64 2.95
CA ASP A 296 -19.66 -11.37 2.61
C ASP A 296 -20.63 -10.57 1.70
N ALA A 297 -20.32 -9.30 1.38
CA ALA A 297 -21.12 -8.47 0.50
C ALA A 297 -20.31 -7.90 -0.68
N VAL A 298 -19.77 -8.77 -1.55
CA VAL A 298 -19.56 -8.33 -2.94
C VAL A 298 -20.97 -8.19 -3.54
N GLU A 299 -21.52 -6.99 -3.44
CA GLU A 299 -22.91 -6.66 -3.78
C GLU A 299 -23.28 -7.28 -5.14
N GLY A 300 -24.33 -8.11 -5.15
CA GLY A 300 -24.83 -8.77 -6.35
C GLY A 300 -24.10 -10.05 -6.79
N LYS A 301 -23.03 -10.52 -6.12
CA LYS A 301 -22.35 -11.77 -6.47
C LYS A 301 -22.73 -12.95 -5.56
N LYS A 302 -22.96 -14.11 -6.17
CA LYS A 302 -23.20 -15.38 -5.51
C LYS A 302 -21.91 -15.96 -4.93
N LEU A 303 -21.94 -16.28 -3.64
CA LEU A 303 -20.81 -16.87 -2.94
C LEU A 303 -20.58 -18.34 -3.34
N ILE A 304 -19.32 -18.66 -3.58
CA ILE A 304 -18.84 -20.00 -3.85
C ILE A 304 -17.75 -20.40 -2.85
N GLY A 305 -18.01 -21.40 -2.01
CA GLY A 305 -17.07 -21.87 -0.98
C GLY A 305 -16.15 -22.99 -1.44
N PHE A 306 -14.87 -22.94 -1.08
CA PHE A 306 -13.92 -24.05 -1.19
C PHE A 306 -13.24 -24.30 0.17
N GLU A 307 -13.03 -25.55 0.57
CA GLU A 307 -12.27 -25.91 1.78
C GLU A 307 -10.93 -26.52 1.39
N ALA A 308 -9.84 -25.94 1.91
CA ALA A 308 -8.49 -26.49 1.82
C ALA A 308 -8.16 -27.20 3.13
N VAL A 309 -8.17 -28.54 3.12
CA VAL A 309 -7.95 -29.39 4.30
C VAL A 309 -7.13 -30.62 3.94
N ASN A 310 -6.16 -30.97 4.79
CA ASN A 310 -5.26 -32.12 4.59
C ASN A 310 -4.61 -32.14 3.20
N ASN A 311 -4.14 -30.96 2.77
CA ASN A 311 -3.52 -30.72 1.47
C ASN A 311 -4.40 -31.15 0.27
N LYS A 312 -5.72 -31.07 0.43
CA LYS A 312 -6.69 -31.25 -0.64
C LYS A 312 -7.73 -30.13 -0.65
N LEU A 313 -8.13 -29.73 -1.85
CA LEU A 313 -9.09 -28.67 -2.08
C LEU A 313 -10.44 -29.29 -2.47
N TYR A 314 -11.48 -28.91 -1.75
CA TYR A 314 -12.83 -29.42 -1.94
C TYR A 314 -13.79 -28.29 -2.21
N ARG A 315 -14.71 -28.50 -3.15
CA ARG A 315 -15.86 -27.60 -3.31
C ARG A 315 -16.83 -27.80 -2.14
N VAL A 316 -17.21 -26.73 -1.45
CA VAL A 316 -18.23 -26.78 -0.38
C VAL A 316 -19.62 -26.70 -1.01
N ASN A 317 -20.27 -27.84 -1.15
CA ASN A 317 -21.63 -27.99 -1.68
C ASN A 317 -22.27 -29.30 -1.16
N GLU A 318 -23.55 -29.51 -1.46
CA GLU A 318 -24.34 -30.67 -1.01
C GLU A 318 -23.87 -32.00 -1.63
N ASN A 319 -23.17 -31.95 -2.77
CA ASN A 319 -22.60 -33.15 -3.38
C ASN A 319 -21.40 -33.67 -2.58
N ASN A 320 -20.64 -32.76 -1.97
CA ASN A 320 -19.39 -33.08 -1.27
C ASN A 320 -19.52 -33.16 0.25
N TYR A 321 -20.54 -32.51 0.82
CA TYR A 321 -20.77 -32.46 2.26
C TYR A 321 -22.17 -32.95 2.60
N GLU A 322 -22.29 -33.54 3.79
CA GLU A 322 -23.56 -33.89 4.42
C GLU A 322 -23.80 -32.99 5.63
N TYR A 323 -25.06 -32.62 5.83
CA TYR A 323 -25.47 -31.83 6.98
C TYR A 323 -25.79 -32.76 8.13
N ARG A 324 -25.10 -32.57 9.25
CA ARG A 324 -25.42 -33.20 10.52
C ARG A 324 -26.03 -32.15 11.44
N ASN A 325 -27.31 -32.29 11.76
CA ASN A 325 -27.96 -31.42 12.74
C ASN A 325 -27.28 -31.64 14.10
N LEU A 326 -26.71 -30.59 14.68
CA LEU A 326 -26.18 -30.62 16.04
C LEU A 326 -27.26 -30.22 17.05
N ASN A 327 -28.10 -29.24 16.67
CA ASN A 327 -29.30 -28.82 17.39
C ASN A 327 -30.24 -28.06 16.43
N ASP A 328 -31.35 -27.52 16.95
CA ASP A 328 -32.38 -26.79 16.18
C ASP A 328 -31.86 -25.53 15.46
N HIS A 329 -30.63 -25.09 15.74
CA HIS A 329 -30.06 -23.86 15.22
C HIS A 329 -28.73 -24.04 14.48
N PHE A 330 -28.11 -25.21 14.52
CA PHE A 330 -26.78 -25.40 13.92
C PHE A 330 -26.67 -26.75 13.20
N GLN A 331 -26.14 -26.68 11.99
CA GLN A 331 -25.79 -27.84 11.18
C GLN A 331 -24.28 -27.90 11.00
N GLN A 332 -23.68 -29.05 11.26
CA GLN A 332 -22.29 -29.31 10.95
C GLN A 332 -22.19 -29.90 9.54
N LEU A 333 -21.35 -29.32 8.68
CA LEU A 333 -21.02 -29.92 7.40
C LEU A 333 -19.90 -30.94 7.60
N THR A 334 -20.21 -32.20 7.34
CA THR A 334 -19.22 -33.29 7.33
C THR A 334 -18.93 -33.69 5.89
N LYS A 335 -17.65 -33.85 5.54
CA LYS A 335 -17.27 -34.26 4.18
C LYS A 335 -17.66 -35.71 3.93
N LYS A 336 -18.31 -36.01 2.79
CA LYS A 336 -18.67 -37.37 2.40
C LYS A 336 -17.41 -38.20 2.07
N PRO A 337 -17.40 -39.52 2.36
CA PRO A 337 -16.18 -40.35 2.29
C PRO A 337 -15.61 -40.55 0.89
N HIS A 338 -16.44 -40.45 -0.17
CA HIS A 338 -16.04 -40.73 -1.56
C HIS A 338 -15.67 -39.50 -2.38
N VAL A 339 -15.62 -38.33 -1.75
CA VAL A 339 -15.37 -37.08 -2.46
C VAL A 339 -13.89 -36.95 -2.77
N LYS A 340 -13.57 -36.89 -4.07
CA LYS A 340 -12.22 -36.57 -4.54
C LYS A 340 -12.03 -35.04 -4.51
N GLY A 341 -11.00 -34.58 -3.82
CA GLY A 341 -10.52 -33.21 -3.88
C GLY A 341 -9.16 -33.17 -4.58
N ASP A 342 -8.78 -32.00 -5.07
CA ASP A 342 -7.52 -31.82 -5.78
C ASP A 342 -6.38 -31.54 -4.79
N SER A 343 -5.29 -32.27 -4.93
CA SER A 343 -4.03 -32.02 -4.23
C SER A 343 -3.24 -30.85 -4.84
N PHE A 344 -2.17 -30.45 -4.15
CA PHE A 344 -1.30 -29.38 -4.61
C PHE A 344 -0.78 -29.59 -6.04
N ASP A 345 -0.34 -30.79 -6.37
CA ASP A 345 0.21 -31.12 -7.69
C ASP A 345 -0.89 -31.25 -8.75
N GLU A 346 -2.05 -31.79 -8.37
CA GLU A 346 -3.21 -31.90 -9.28
C GLU A 346 -3.72 -30.53 -9.74
N LEU A 347 -3.52 -29.45 -8.96
CA LEU A 347 -3.91 -28.08 -9.38
C LEU A 347 -3.16 -27.58 -10.63
N ASP A 348 -2.03 -28.19 -11.01
CA ASP A 348 -1.34 -27.87 -12.27
C ASP A 348 -1.99 -28.52 -13.49
N ASN A 349 -2.76 -29.60 -13.28
CA ASN A 349 -3.49 -30.26 -14.34
C ASN A 349 -4.71 -29.40 -14.78
N PRO A 350 -4.85 -29.05 -16.07
CA PRO A 350 -6.01 -28.30 -16.57
C PRO A 350 -7.35 -29.00 -16.31
N ASP A 351 -7.34 -30.32 -16.19
CA ASP A 351 -8.52 -31.16 -15.99
C ASP A 351 -8.83 -31.45 -14.51
N CYS A 352 -8.17 -30.78 -13.56
CA CYS A 352 -8.48 -30.95 -12.15
C CYS A 352 -9.88 -30.42 -11.80
N VAL A 353 -10.49 -30.96 -10.74
CA VAL A 353 -11.89 -30.67 -10.39
C VAL A 353 -12.10 -29.18 -10.15
N PHE A 354 -11.16 -28.52 -9.47
CA PHE A 354 -11.18 -27.10 -9.18
C PHE A 354 -11.23 -26.23 -10.44
N ARG A 355 -10.37 -26.50 -11.43
CA ARG A 355 -10.36 -25.73 -12.69
C ARG A 355 -11.61 -25.99 -13.52
N GLN A 356 -12.08 -27.23 -13.57
CA GLN A 356 -13.34 -27.57 -14.22
C GLN A 356 -14.52 -26.82 -13.59
N GLU A 357 -14.56 -26.72 -12.25
CA GLU A 357 -15.56 -25.94 -11.55
C GLU A 357 -15.44 -24.43 -11.85
N LEU A 358 -14.23 -23.87 -11.84
CA LEU A 358 -14.03 -22.46 -12.21
C LEU A 358 -14.48 -22.15 -13.64
N ASN A 359 -14.33 -23.09 -14.58
CA ASN A 359 -14.77 -22.90 -15.97
C ASN A 359 -16.30 -22.81 -16.12
N LYS A 360 -17.06 -23.33 -15.14
CA LYS A 360 -18.52 -23.27 -15.12
C LYS A 360 -19.05 -21.98 -14.47
N LEU A 361 -18.20 -21.20 -13.82
CA LEU A 361 -18.58 -20.02 -13.06
C LEU A 361 -18.29 -18.74 -13.85
N ASN A 362 -19.14 -17.72 -13.66
CA ASN A 362 -18.94 -16.38 -14.20
C ASN A 362 -18.28 -15.47 -13.13
N PRO A 363 -17.07 -14.91 -13.35
CA PRO A 363 -16.38 -14.05 -12.37
C PRO A 363 -17.10 -12.73 -12.07
N ASN A 364 -18.03 -12.30 -12.92
CA ASN A 364 -18.86 -11.10 -12.68
C ASN A 364 -20.05 -11.39 -11.76
N GLU A 365 -20.52 -12.64 -11.71
CA GLU A 365 -21.68 -13.05 -10.91
C GLU A 365 -21.27 -13.84 -9.67
N HIS A 366 -20.05 -14.36 -9.63
CA HIS A 366 -19.58 -15.23 -8.55
C HIS A 366 -18.32 -14.68 -7.92
N TRP A 367 -18.20 -14.89 -6.62
CA TRP A 367 -16.97 -14.67 -5.86
C TRP A 367 -16.65 -15.91 -5.03
N LEU A 368 -15.37 -16.13 -4.75
CA LEU A 368 -14.90 -17.36 -4.13
C LEU A 368 -14.44 -17.11 -2.69
N LYS A 369 -14.84 -17.95 -1.75
CA LYS A 369 -14.36 -17.94 -0.35
C LYS A 369 -13.64 -19.23 -0.05
N PHE A 370 -12.38 -19.13 0.36
CA PHE A 370 -11.57 -20.27 0.76
C PHE A 370 -11.57 -20.43 2.27
N ILE A 371 -11.99 -21.58 2.76
CA ILE A 371 -11.88 -21.97 4.16
C ILE A 371 -10.57 -22.75 4.30
N VAL A 372 -9.63 -22.20 5.06
CA VAL A 372 -8.24 -22.67 5.06
C VAL A 372 -7.91 -23.29 6.41
N ARG A 373 -7.60 -24.58 6.42
CA ARG A 373 -7.08 -25.29 7.60
C ARG A 373 -5.58 -25.03 7.77
N LYS A 374 -5.09 -25.11 9.01
CA LYS A 374 -3.67 -24.89 9.34
C LYS A 374 -2.67 -25.65 8.46
N ASN A 375 -3.01 -26.86 8.00
CA ASN A 375 -2.12 -27.71 7.20
C ASN A 375 -2.27 -27.57 5.67
N SER A 376 -3.00 -26.56 5.18
CA SER A 376 -3.35 -26.44 3.75
C SER A 376 -3.20 -25.02 3.20
N PHE A 377 -2.39 -24.18 3.86
CA PHE A 377 -2.18 -22.79 3.46
C PHE A 377 -1.52 -22.68 2.08
N ASP A 378 -0.47 -23.46 1.81
CA ASP A 378 0.22 -23.42 0.52
C ASP A 378 -0.69 -23.82 -0.65
N LEU A 379 -1.55 -24.82 -0.42
CA LEU A 379 -2.58 -25.23 -1.37
C LEU A 379 -3.56 -24.09 -1.66
N TYR A 380 -4.01 -23.38 -0.63
CA TYR A 380 -4.85 -22.20 -0.79
C TYR A 380 -4.17 -21.11 -1.63
N ILE A 381 -2.90 -20.80 -1.38
CA ILE A 381 -2.16 -19.79 -2.14
C ILE A 381 -2.13 -20.15 -3.64
N LYS A 382 -1.89 -21.42 -3.96
CA LYS A 382 -1.90 -21.91 -5.34
C LYS A 382 -3.29 -21.84 -5.98
N ALA A 383 -4.33 -22.29 -5.27
CA ALA A 383 -5.70 -22.22 -5.76
C ALA A 383 -6.18 -20.78 -5.96
N ARG A 384 -5.80 -19.86 -5.06
CA ARG A 384 -6.09 -18.43 -5.15
C ARG A 384 -5.48 -17.81 -6.39
N ASP A 385 -4.22 -18.10 -6.68
CA ASP A 385 -3.53 -17.57 -7.87
C ASP A 385 -4.24 -18.00 -9.16
N ILE A 386 -4.69 -19.26 -9.24
CA ILE A 386 -5.47 -19.78 -10.37
C ILE A 386 -6.80 -19.02 -10.52
N ALA A 387 -7.54 -18.81 -9.43
CA ALA A 387 -8.80 -18.08 -9.43
C ALA A 387 -8.63 -16.60 -9.81
N TRP A 388 -7.60 -15.93 -9.28
CA TRP A 388 -7.28 -14.54 -9.61
C TRP A 388 -6.90 -14.36 -11.08
N LYS A 389 -6.13 -15.30 -11.66
CA LYS A 389 -5.82 -15.30 -13.11
C LYS A 389 -7.09 -15.36 -13.97
N LYS A 390 -8.16 -16.00 -13.47
CA LYS A 390 -9.49 -16.04 -14.08
C LYS A 390 -10.42 -14.87 -13.67
N LYS A 391 -9.86 -13.82 -13.04
CA LYS A 391 -10.56 -12.59 -12.65
C LYS A 391 -11.66 -12.75 -11.59
N PHE A 392 -11.67 -13.85 -10.84
CA PHE A 392 -12.58 -13.98 -9.70
C PHE A 392 -12.14 -13.07 -8.54
N VAL A 393 -13.11 -12.50 -7.83
CA VAL A 393 -12.88 -11.92 -6.50
C VAL A 393 -12.75 -13.08 -5.51
N VAL A 394 -11.72 -13.06 -4.67
CA VAL A 394 -11.40 -14.16 -3.75
C VAL A 394 -11.24 -13.62 -2.33
N GLY A 395 -11.88 -14.28 -1.37
CA GLY A 395 -11.68 -14.09 0.06
C GLY A 395 -11.17 -15.37 0.70
N TRP A 396 -10.68 -15.28 1.94
CA TRP A 396 -10.30 -16.45 2.72
C TRP A 396 -10.68 -16.32 4.18
N TRP A 397 -10.82 -17.45 4.85
CA TRP A 397 -11.15 -17.53 6.26
C TRP A 397 -10.35 -18.67 6.91
N PRO A 398 -9.47 -18.38 7.88
CA PRO A 398 -8.83 -19.43 8.67
C PRO A 398 -9.89 -20.12 9.54
N ASN A 399 -9.98 -21.45 9.46
CA ASN A 399 -10.87 -22.21 10.34
C ASN A 399 -10.17 -23.49 10.73
N ASP A 400 -10.05 -23.79 12.02
CA ASP A 400 -9.59 -25.11 12.50
C ASP A 400 -10.76 -25.93 13.10
N ASP A 401 -11.94 -25.32 13.26
CA ASP A 401 -13.14 -25.96 13.79
C ASP A 401 -14.00 -26.59 12.68
N PRO A 402 -14.83 -27.60 12.99
CA PRO A 402 -15.74 -28.16 11.99
C PRO A 402 -16.56 -27.08 11.28
N LEU A 403 -16.85 -27.30 9.99
CA LEU A 403 -17.66 -26.35 9.23
C LEU A 403 -19.08 -26.32 9.79
N MET A 404 -19.55 -25.14 10.17
CA MET A 404 -20.89 -24.93 10.73
C MET A 404 -21.73 -24.08 9.76
N ALA A 405 -22.97 -24.52 9.50
CA ALA A 405 -24.03 -23.74 8.86
C ALA A 405 -25.05 -23.33 9.92
N GLY A 406 -25.32 -22.02 9.99
CA GLY A 406 -26.36 -21.46 10.85
C GLY A 406 -27.67 -21.17 10.09
N PRO A 407 -28.78 -20.85 10.79
CA PRO A 407 -30.13 -20.72 10.23
C PRO A 407 -30.32 -19.46 9.36
N GLY A 408 -29.26 -18.66 9.20
CA GLY A 408 -29.25 -17.40 8.47
C GLY A 408 -28.65 -17.48 7.07
N GLY A 409 -28.69 -18.64 6.40
CA GLY A 409 -28.60 -18.75 4.93
C GLY A 409 -27.34 -18.20 4.25
N GLY A 410 -26.28 -17.96 4.99
CA GLY A 410 -24.95 -17.61 4.51
C GLY A 410 -23.99 -17.96 5.63
N GLY A 411 -22.89 -18.64 5.31
CA GLY A 411 -21.93 -19.17 6.28
C GLY A 411 -21.31 -18.10 7.17
N ARG A 412 -22.07 -17.67 8.19
CA ARG A 412 -21.61 -16.86 9.30
C ARG A 412 -20.90 -17.80 10.25
N GLY A 413 -19.58 -17.91 10.09
CA GLY A 413 -18.70 -18.34 11.17
C GLY A 413 -18.78 -17.30 12.29
N ARG A 414 -19.82 -17.39 13.12
CA ARG A 414 -20.00 -16.53 14.29
C ARG A 414 -19.48 -17.31 15.48
N THR A 415 -18.23 -17.08 15.85
CA THR A 415 -17.63 -17.60 17.08
C THR A 415 -18.25 -16.89 18.29
N GLY A 416 -18.74 -17.64 19.26
CA GLY A 416 -18.96 -17.10 20.60
C GLY A 416 -17.60 -16.75 21.20
N GLY A 417 -17.41 -15.49 21.57
CA GLY A 417 -16.29 -15.08 22.43
C GLY A 417 -16.55 -15.64 23.83
N GLY A 418 -15.66 -16.52 24.27
CA GLY A 418 -15.42 -16.82 25.68
C GLY A 418 -14.26 -15.99 26.19
#